data_AF-A0A2N6NB09-F1
#
_entry.id   AF-A0A2N6NB09-F1
#
_cell.length_a   1.000
_cell.length_b   1.000
_cell.length_c   1.000
_cell.angle_alpha   90.00
_cell.angle_beta   90.00
_cell.angle_gamma   90.00
#
_symmetry.space_group_name_H-M   'P 1'
#
loop_
_entity.id
_entity.type
_entity.pdbx_description
1 polymer ?
#
loop_
_entity_poly.entity_id
_entity_poly.type
_entity_poly.pdbx_seq_one_letter_code
_entity_poly.pdbx_strand_id
1 'polypeptide(L)'
;MEGHGQPPPANAEAGFIFTMSQAENPFVADPYFQRLLAAYLPKDMLAEVTPCFTRFAQDTISSQVKEWNLNAERQQPFVEKHNVWGARHDVDRLVSSEGWRALRKWGAEQGFVAWTLALALSPLAMRLDTANTID
;
A
#
# COMPACT_ATOMS: atom_id res chain seq x y z
N MET A 1 -31.73 -47.28 -15.98
CA MET A 1 -30.49 -46.95 -16.71
C MET A 1 -30.42 -45.44 -16.79
N GLU A 2 -29.94 -44.81 -15.72
CA GLU A 2 -29.77 -43.35 -15.69
C GLU A 2 -28.48 -43.04 -16.44
N GLY A 3 -28.62 -42.39 -17.60
CA GLY A 3 -27.49 -41.95 -18.39
C GLY A 3 -26.79 -40.81 -17.66
N HIS A 4 -25.60 -41.07 -17.10
CA HIS A 4 -24.71 -40.04 -16.61
C HIS A 4 -24.21 -39.22 -17.82
N GLY A 5 -24.96 -38.20 -18.21
CA GLY A 5 -24.57 -37.24 -19.23
C GLY A 5 -23.24 -36.61 -18.83
N GLN A 6 -22.25 -36.69 -19.71
CA GLN A 6 -20.91 -36.15 -19.51
C GLN A 6 -21.02 -34.65 -19.12
N PRO A 7 -20.33 -34.18 -18.06
CA PRO A 7 -20.39 -32.78 -17.69
C PRO A 7 -19.94 -31.90 -18.88
N PRO A 8 -20.61 -30.77 -19.11
CA PRO A 8 -20.31 -29.91 -20.25
C PRO A 8 -18.83 -29.49 -20.24
N PRO A 9 -18.18 -29.39 -21.40
CA PRO A 9 -16.78 -28.97 -21.49
C PRO A 9 -16.61 -27.57 -20.91
N ALA A 10 -15.47 -27.33 -20.25
CA ALA A 10 -15.16 -26.03 -19.67
C ALA A 10 -15.11 -24.94 -20.75
N ASN A 11 -15.67 -23.77 -20.46
CA ASN A 11 -15.62 -22.56 -21.27
C ASN A 11 -15.44 -21.33 -20.36
N ALA A 12 -15.48 -20.12 -20.92
CA ALA A 12 -15.26 -18.88 -20.15
C ALA A 12 -16.27 -18.69 -18.99
N GLU A 13 -17.47 -19.25 -19.11
CA GLU A 13 -18.58 -19.08 -18.16
C GLU A 13 -19.02 -20.40 -17.49
N ALA A 14 -18.41 -21.54 -17.86
CA ALA A 14 -18.81 -22.87 -17.37
C ALA A 14 -17.61 -23.78 -17.08
N GLY A 15 -17.75 -24.65 -16.10
CA GLY A 15 -16.67 -25.50 -15.60
C GLY A 15 -16.07 -24.95 -14.31
N PHE A 16 -14.81 -25.31 -14.02
CA PHE A 16 -14.11 -24.81 -12.83
C PHE A 16 -13.60 -23.39 -13.08
N ILE A 17 -14.07 -22.43 -12.28
CA ILE A 17 -13.59 -21.05 -12.29
C ILE A 17 -12.89 -20.78 -10.96
N PHE A 18 -11.59 -20.52 -11.01
CA PHE A 18 -10.82 -20.18 -9.82
C PHE A 18 -11.22 -18.80 -9.29
N THR A 19 -11.51 -18.72 -7.99
CA THR A 19 -11.81 -17.45 -7.29
C THR A 19 -10.83 -17.30 -6.14
N MET A 20 -10.16 -16.15 -6.04
CA MET A 20 -9.32 -15.83 -4.89
C MET A 20 -10.18 -15.29 -3.75
N SER A 21 -9.80 -15.63 -2.52
CA SER A 21 -10.37 -14.98 -1.35
C SER A 21 -10.08 -13.47 -1.38
N GLN A 22 -10.97 -12.70 -0.76
CA GLN A 22 -10.73 -11.27 -0.60
C GLN A 22 -9.50 -11.05 0.28
N ALA A 23 -8.72 -10.02 -0.04
CA ALA A 23 -7.57 -9.64 0.77
C ALA A 23 -8.02 -9.26 2.18
N GLU A 24 -7.43 -9.90 3.18
CA GLU A 24 -7.60 -9.55 4.59
C GLU A 24 -6.80 -8.30 4.93
N ASN A 25 -7.10 -7.70 6.10
CA ASN A 25 -6.33 -6.58 6.61
C ASN A 25 -4.87 -7.01 6.85
N PRO A 26 -3.88 -6.42 6.16
CA PRO A 26 -2.50 -6.91 6.18
C PRO A 26 -1.84 -6.76 7.56
N PHE A 27 -2.28 -5.81 8.39
CA PHE A 27 -1.77 -5.68 9.75
C PHE A 27 -2.26 -6.81 10.66
N VAL A 28 -3.50 -7.27 10.46
CA VAL A 28 -4.08 -8.39 11.21
C VAL A 28 -3.54 -9.73 10.73
N ALA A 29 -3.38 -9.88 9.41
CA ALA A 29 -2.93 -11.10 8.77
C ALA A 29 -1.42 -11.39 8.93
N ASP A 30 -0.62 -10.40 9.35
CA ASP A 30 0.82 -10.56 9.57
C ASP A 30 1.20 -10.66 11.07
N PRO A 31 1.27 -11.88 11.63
CA PRO A 31 1.69 -12.07 13.02
C PRO A 31 3.18 -11.78 13.24
N TYR A 32 4.02 -11.82 12.19
CA TYR A 32 5.44 -11.50 12.34
C TYR A 32 5.65 -10.01 12.55
N PHE A 33 4.93 -9.17 11.81
CA PHE A 33 4.97 -7.73 12.00
C PHE A 33 4.47 -7.32 13.40
N GLN A 34 3.36 -7.92 13.86
CA GLN A 34 2.85 -7.68 15.22
C GLN A 34 3.86 -8.07 16.31
N ARG A 35 4.54 -9.22 16.14
CA ARG A 35 5.60 -9.66 17.05
C ARG A 35 6.77 -8.69 17.07
N LEU A 36 7.17 -8.18 15.91
CA LEU A 36 8.25 -7.21 15.80
C LEU A 36 7.89 -5.91 16.54
N LEU A 37 6.68 -5.38 16.32
CA LEU A 37 6.21 -4.20 17.04
C LEU A 37 6.20 -4.43 18.57
N ALA A 38 5.72 -5.59 19.03
CA ALA A 38 5.72 -5.92 20.44
C ALA A 38 7.13 -6.08 21.05
N ALA A 39 8.13 -6.41 20.24
CA ALA A 39 9.52 -6.53 20.67
C ALA A 39 10.21 -5.16 20.81
N TYR A 40 9.86 -4.19 19.96
CA TYR A 40 10.54 -2.88 19.92
C TYR A 40 9.77 -1.75 20.60
N LEU A 41 8.44 -1.84 20.75
CA LEU A 41 7.62 -0.79 21.35
C LEU A 41 7.21 -1.14 22.80
N PRO A 42 7.22 -0.18 23.72
CA PRO A 42 6.57 -0.32 25.02
C PRO A 42 5.09 -0.64 24.87
N LYS A 43 4.51 -1.41 25.81
CA LYS A 43 3.12 -1.88 25.74
C LYS A 43 2.11 -0.74 25.59
N ASP A 44 2.33 0.37 26.29
CA ASP A 44 1.42 1.51 26.29
C ASP A 44 1.38 2.19 24.92
N MET A 45 2.56 2.36 24.31
CA MET A 45 2.69 2.89 22.95
C MET A 45 2.15 1.93 21.91
N LEU A 46 2.39 0.62 22.07
CA LEU A 46 1.82 -0.39 21.20
C LEU A 46 0.29 -0.32 21.20
N ALA A 47 -0.32 -0.18 22.37
CA ALA A 47 -1.77 -0.02 22.50
C ALA A 47 -2.28 1.27 21.83
N GLU A 48 -1.50 2.35 21.89
CA GLU A 48 -1.83 3.63 21.25
C GLU A 48 -1.76 3.57 19.72
N VAL A 49 -0.73 2.94 19.14
CA VAL A 49 -0.51 2.92 17.69
C VAL A 49 -1.28 1.82 16.95
N THR A 50 -1.65 0.74 17.65
CA THR A 50 -2.33 -0.43 17.05
C THR A 50 -3.63 -0.07 16.33
N PRO A 51 -4.55 0.75 16.88
CA PRO A 51 -5.76 1.18 16.17
C PRO A 51 -5.44 1.95 14.89
N CYS A 52 -4.39 2.77 14.89
CA CYS A 52 -3.97 3.52 13.71
C CYS A 52 -3.45 2.59 12.61
N PHE A 53 -2.56 1.65 12.95
CA PHE A 53 -2.07 0.66 11.99
C PHE A 53 -3.20 -0.21 11.43
N THR A 54 -4.12 -0.64 12.28
CA THR A 54 -5.27 -1.44 11.86
C THR A 54 -6.14 -0.68 10.86
N ARG A 55 -6.46 0.59 11.15
CA ARG A 55 -7.24 1.44 10.25
C ARG A 55 -6.52 1.71 8.94
N PHE A 56 -5.24 2.08 9.00
CA PHE A 56 -4.43 2.32 7.82
C PHE A 56 -4.37 1.08 6.92
N ALA A 57 -4.09 -0.08 7.51
CA ALA A 57 -4.06 -1.35 6.78
C ALA A 57 -5.43 -1.69 6.18
N GLN A 58 -6.53 -1.36 6.86
CA GLN A 58 -7.87 -1.53 6.30
C GLN A 58 -8.10 -0.64 5.07
N ASP A 59 -7.64 0.61 5.13
CA ASP A 59 -7.78 1.56 4.03
C ASP A 59 -6.97 1.10 2.79
N THR A 60 -5.81 0.46 2.98
CA THR A 60 -4.97 -0.03 1.87
C THR A 60 -5.65 -1.09 1.00
N ILE A 61 -6.56 -1.88 1.57
CA ILE A 61 -7.29 -2.93 0.85
C ILE A 61 -8.65 -2.46 0.30
N SER A 62 -9.00 -1.19 0.48
CA SER A 62 -10.22 -0.59 -0.06
C SER A 62 -10.27 -0.68 -1.59
N SER A 63 -11.48 -0.74 -2.15
CA SER A 63 -11.69 -0.71 -3.61
C SER A 63 -11.06 0.52 -4.24
N GLN A 64 -11.18 1.68 -3.58
CA GLN A 64 -10.66 2.94 -4.08
C GLN A 64 -9.12 2.93 -4.24
N VAL A 65 -8.38 2.44 -3.25
CA VAL A 65 -6.92 2.34 -3.31
C VAL A 65 -6.51 1.31 -4.36
N LYS A 66 -7.24 0.18 -4.47
CA LYS A 66 -7.03 -0.82 -5.51
C LYS A 66 -7.23 -0.24 -6.92
N GLU A 67 -8.27 0.57 -7.13
CA GLU A 67 -8.53 1.24 -8.41
C GLU A 67 -7.41 2.22 -8.77
N TRP A 68 -6.93 3.00 -7.80
CA TRP A 68 -5.79 3.90 -8.04
C TRP A 68 -4.52 3.14 -8.38
N ASN A 69 -4.22 2.03 -7.68
CA ASN A 69 -3.09 1.15 -8.01
C ASN A 69 -3.24 0.58 -9.43
N LEU A 70 -4.40 0.03 -9.77
CA LEU A 70 -4.66 -0.50 -11.11
C LEU A 70 -4.51 0.57 -12.20
N ASN A 71 -4.96 1.80 -11.94
CA ASN A 71 -4.78 2.91 -12.88
C ASN A 71 -3.32 3.30 -13.02
N ALA A 72 -2.57 3.37 -11.91
CA ALA A 72 -1.14 3.67 -11.90
C ALA A 72 -0.30 2.63 -12.66
N GLU A 73 -0.64 1.35 -12.52
CA GLU A 73 0.03 0.24 -13.22
C GLU A 73 -0.30 0.22 -14.71
N ARG A 74 -1.57 0.46 -15.09
CA ARG A 74 -1.98 0.52 -16.49
C ARG A 74 -1.44 1.74 -17.24
N GLN A 75 -1.19 2.84 -16.53
CA GLN A 75 -0.77 4.12 -17.09
C GLN A 75 0.53 4.58 -16.42
N GLN A 76 1.62 3.92 -16.79
CA GLN A 76 2.95 4.23 -16.27
C GLN A 76 3.36 5.68 -16.61
N PRO A 77 4.09 6.34 -15.70
CA PRO A 77 4.51 7.71 -15.90
C PRO A 77 5.59 7.81 -16.98
N PHE A 78 5.61 8.91 -17.72
CA PHE A 78 6.63 9.18 -18.74
C PHE A 78 7.04 10.66 -18.75
N VAL A 79 8.17 10.95 -19.37
CA VAL A 79 8.73 12.30 -19.46
C VAL A 79 8.50 12.86 -20.87
N GLU A 80 7.82 13.99 -20.95
CA GLU A 80 7.60 14.78 -22.15
C GLU A 80 8.65 15.91 -22.22
N LYS A 81 9.53 15.85 -23.22
CA LYS A 81 10.61 16.84 -23.40
C LYS A 81 10.24 17.99 -24.33
N HIS A 82 9.37 17.72 -25.30
CA HIS A 82 8.94 18.68 -26.31
C HIS A 82 7.44 18.71 -26.36
N ASN A 83 6.89 19.90 -26.63
CA ASN A 83 5.46 20.06 -26.85
C ASN A 83 5.05 19.61 -28.26
N VAL A 84 3.75 19.67 -28.54
CA VAL A 84 3.16 19.31 -29.84
C VAL A 84 3.65 20.15 -31.03
N TRP A 85 4.28 21.30 -30.78
CA TRP A 85 4.86 22.20 -31.79
C TRP A 85 6.37 22.02 -31.96
N GLY A 86 6.96 21.01 -31.30
CA GLY A 86 8.39 20.72 -31.37
C GLY A 86 9.28 21.63 -30.51
N ALA A 87 8.71 22.58 -29.76
CA ALA A 87 9.48 23.39 -28.82
C ALA A 87 9.79 22.56 -27.57
N ARG A 88 11.04 22.62 -27.10
CA ARG A 88 11.44 21.96 -25.87
C ARG A 88 10.81 22.68 -24.67
N HIS A 89 10.38 21.93 -23.67
CA HIS A 89 9.98 22.52 -22.39
C HIS A 89 11.20 23.09 -21.66
N ASP A 90 11.03 24.21 -20.95
CA ASP A 90 12.08 24.81 -20.11
C ASP A 90 12.58 23.83 -19.03
N VAL A 91 11.65 23.00 -18.54
CA VAL A 91 11.92 21.86 -17.65
C VAL A 91 11.18 20.64 -18.21
N ASP A 92 11.86 19.51 -18.33
CA ASP A 92 11.28 18.26 -18.78
C ASP A 92 10.03 17.91 -17.93
N ARG A 93 8.89 17.67 -18.59
CA ARG A 93 7.59 17.50 -17.93
C ARG A 93 7.34 16.03 -17.60
N LEU A 94 7.11 15.71 -16.33
CA LEU A 94 6.65 14.39 -15.91
C LEU A 94 5.12 14.29 -16.04
N VAL A 95 4.65 13.37 -16.86
CA VAL A 95 3.22 13.05 -17.02
C VAL A 95 2.93 11.78 -16.22
N SER A 96 1.98 11.86 -15.29
CA SER A 96 1.55 10.75 -14.44
C SER A 96 0.04 10.58 -14.50
N SER A 97 -0.45 9.35 -14.28
CA SER A 97 -1.87 9.08 -14.21
C SER A 97 -2.55 9.68 -12.97
N GLU A 98 -3.88 9.73 -12.97
CA GLU A 98 -4.67 10.14 -11.80
C GLU A 98 -4.45 9.19 -10.62
N GLY A 99 -4.25 7.88 -10.86
CA GLY A 99 -3.91 6.91 -9.83
C GLY A 99 -2.65 7.30 -9.06
N TRP A 100 -1.57 7.66 -9.77
CA TRP A 100 -0.33 8.15 -9.15
C TRP A 100 -0.55 9.41 -8.31
N ARG A 101 -1.34 10.37 -8.81
CA ARG A 101 -1.63 11.64 -8.11
C ARG A 101 -2.49 11.41 -6.86
N ALA A 102 -3.50 10.55 -6.95
CA ALA A 102 -4.38 10.22 -5.86
C ALA A 102 -3.67 9.43 -4.76
N LEU A 103 -2.85 8.43 -5.11
CA LEU A 103 -2.03 7.68 -4.15
C LEU A 103 -1.06 8.60 -3.40
N ARG A 104 -0.44 9.56 -4.09
CA ARG A 104 0.42 10.57 -3.45
C ARG A 104 -0.36 11.42 -2.45
N LYS A 105 -1.53 11.91 -2.84
CA LYS A 105 -2.40 12.72 -1.98
C LYS A 105 -2.84 11.92 -0.75
N TRP A 106 -3.33 10.71 -0.96
CA TRP A 106 -3.75 9.80 0.10
C TRP A 106 -2.60 9.49 1.07
N GLY A 107 -1.40 9.18 0.57
CA GLY A 107 -0.23 8.96 1.42
C GLY A 107 0.17 10.17 2.26
N ALA A 108 -0.01 11.39 1.73
CA ALA A 108 0.21 12.63 2.48
C ALA A 108 -0.84 12.83 3.59
N GLU A 109 -2.12 12.52 3.32
CA GLU A 109 -3.21 12.60 4.29
C GLU A 109 -3.07 11.57 5.43
N GLN A 110 -2.59 10.36 5.12
CA GLN A 110 -2.29 9.33 6.12
C GLN A 110 -1.03 9.67 6.96
N GLY A 111 -0.31 10.72 6.57
CA GLY A 111 0.80 11.27 7.34
C GLY A 111 2.09 10.46 7.25
N PHE A 112 2.30 9.61 6.24
CA PHE A 112 3.43 8.67 6.16
C PHE A 112 4.80 9.30 6.48
N VAL A 113 5.01 10.56 6.09
CA VAL A 113 6.22 11.36 6.37
C VAL A 113 6.13 12.13 7.69
N ALA A 114 4.92 12.53 8.10
CA ALA A 114 4.70 13.26 9.34
C ALA A 114 4.91 12.38 10.59
N TRP A 115 4.57 11.09 10.53
CA TRP A 115 4.79 10.15 11.64
C TRP A 115 6.28 10.03 11.99
N THR A 116 7.14 9.88 10.98
CA THR A 116 8.59 9.76 11.18
C THR A 116 9.21 11.05 11.71
N LEU A 117 8.77 12.21 11.23
CA LEU A 117 9.24 13.51 11.75
C LEU A 117 8.75 13.77 13.19
N ALA A 118 7.52 13.42 13.52
CA ALA A 118 6.97 13.57 14.87
C ALA A 118 7.65 12.63 15.88
N LEU A 119 8.00 11.41 15.46
CA LEU A 119 8.77 10.46 16.28
C LEU A 119 10.24 10.89 16.45
N ALA A 120 10.83 11.56 15.45
CA ALA A 120 12.17 12.14 15.57
C ALA A 120 12.24 13.26 16.63
N LEU A 121 11.11 13.93 16.88
CA LEU A 121 10.97 14.92 17.97
C LEU A 121 10.53 14.29 19.30
N SER A 122 10.22 12.99 19.31
CA SER A 122 9.87 12.25 20.52
C SER A 122 11.14 11.69 21.19
N PRO A 123 11.18 11.59 22.53
CA PRO A 123 12.36 11.12 23.27
C PRO A 123 12.81 9.69 22.95
N LEU A 124 12.06 8.96 22.12
CA LEU A 124 12.35 7.60 21.68
C LEU A 124 13.46 7.55 20.60
N ALA A 125 13.53 8.55 19.71
CA ALA A 125 14.62 8.66 18.73
C ALA A 125 15.96 8.97 19.42
N MET A 126 15.95 9.83 20.44
CA MET A 126 17.14 10.19 21.22
C MET A 126 17.70 9.03 22.07
N ARG A 127 16.87 8.02 22.37
CA ARG A 127 17.25 6.87 23.21
C ARG A 127 17.92 5.73 22.43
N LEU A 128 17.75 5.68 21.10
CA LEU A 128 18.41 4.69 20.25
C LEU A 128 19.85 5.10 19.89
N ASP A 129 20.15 6.40 19.79
CA ASP A 129 21.51 6.89 19.52
C ASP A 129 22.47 6.69 20.72
N THR A 130 21.93 6.70 21.95
CA THR A 130 22.74 6.51 23.16
C THR A 130 23.09 5.06 23.46
N ALA A 131 22.44 4.10 22.79
CA ALA A 131 22.72 2.67 22.96
C ALA A 131 23.84 2.14 22.03
N ASN A 132 24.35 2.97 21.10
CA ASN A 132 25.36 2.56 20.12
C ASN A 132 26.72 3.29 20.26
N THR A 133 26.98 3.89 21.43
CA THR A 133 28.27 4.53 21.76
C THR A 133 28.79 4.05 23.11
N ILE A 134 28.91 2.73 23.31
CA ILE A 134 29.80 2.12 24.31
C ILE A 134 30.28 0.78 23.73
N ASP A 135 31.31 0.86 22.89
CA ASP A 135 32.57 0.07 22.91
C ASP A 135 33.36 0.33 21.61
#